data_AF-A0A1G0PAY1-F1
#
_entry.id   AF-A0A1G0PAY1-F1
#
_cell.length_a   1.000
_cell.length_b   1.000
_cell.length_c   1.000
_cell.angle_alpha   90.00
_cell.angle_beta   90.00
_cell.angle_gamma   90.00
#
_symmetry.space_group_name_H-M   'P 1'
#
loop_
_entity.id
_entity.type
_entity.pdbx_description
1 polymer ?
#
loop_
_entity_poly.entity_id
_entity_poly.type
_entity_poly.pdbx_seq_one_letter_code
_entity_poly.pdbx_strand_id
1 'polypeptide(L)'
;MKVVWTIARRELKGLFDHPTGYILLVVFIAVNDFLFFRQAYVMHAASMRPMLDLLPWVFLFFVPAVTMRALAEESRSGTLEVVLAQPIN
;
A
#
# COMPACT_ATOMS: atom_id res chain seq x y z
N MET A 1 5.53 23.98 -3.65
CA MET A 1 5.31 22.58 -4.10
C MET A 1 6.57 21.70 -4.05
N LYS A 2 7.80 22.23 -4.23
CA LYS A 2 9.04 21.43 -4.22
C LYS A 2 9.26 20.64 -2.91
N VAL A 3 9.02 21.27 -1.77
CA VAL A 3 9.18 20.66 -0.43
C VAL A 3 8.28 19.45 -0.21
N VAL A 4 6.99 19.55 -0.54
CA VAL A 4 6.02 18.44 -0.42
C VAL A 4 6.44 17.25 -1.29
N TRP A 5 6.95 17.53 -2.49
CA TRP A 5 7.45 16.48 -3.38
C TRP A 5 8.71 15.79 -2.87
N THR A 6 9.65 16.55 -2.27
CA THR A 6 10.85 15.98 -1.63
C THR A 6 10.47 15.03 -0.50
N ILE A 7 9.51 15.41 0.35
CA ILE A 7 9.02 14.58 1.45
C ILE A 7 8.32 13.33 0.89
N ALA A 8 7.37 13.49 -0.03
CA ALA A 8 6.64 12.36 -0.61
C ALA A 8 7.57 11.32 -1.25
N ARG A 9 8.64 11.77 -1.94
CA ARG A 9 9.62 10.88 -2.55
C ARG A 9 10.47 10.13 -1.51
N ARG A 10 10.84 10.78 -0.41
CA ARG A 10 11.55 10.15 0.71
C ARG A 10 10.70 9.06 1.35
N GLU A 11 9.44 9.36 1.65
CA GLU A 11 8.49 8.42 2.24
C GLU A 11 8.20 7.22 1.32
N LEU A 12 7.97 7.48 0.02
CA LEU A 12 7.79 6.42 -0.97
C LEU A 12 9.02 5.50 -1.04
N LYS A 13 10.23 6.06 -1.01
CA LYS A 13 11.46 5.26 -1.03
C LYS A 13 11.59 4.42 0.24
N GLY A 14 11.30 4.99 1.42
CA GLY A 14 11.30 4.27 2.69
C GLY A 14 10.35 3.07 2.72
N LEU A 15 9.20 3.17 2.03
CA LEU A 15 8.26 2.05 1.89
C LEU A 15 8.88 0.84 1.16
N PHE A 16 9.70 1.08 0.13
CA PHE A 16 10.36 0.03 -0.66
C PHE A 16 11.73 -0.37 -0.10
N ASP A 17 12.36 0.44 0.74
CA ASP A 17 13.63 0.07 1.40
C ASP A 17 13.42 -1.04 2.45
N HIS A 18 12.20 -1.23 2.96
CA HIS A 18 11.87 -2.29 3.89
C HIS A 18 11.20 -3.52 3.24
N PRO A 19 11.58 -4.75 3.63
CA PRO A 19 11.04 -5.99 3.06
C PRO A 19 9.51 -6.12 3.24
N THR A 20 8.96 -5.51 4.28
CA THR A 20 7.53 -5.50 4.56
C THR A 20 6.70 -4.85 3.43
N GLY A 21 7.24 -3.87 2.69
CA GLY A 21 6.57 -3.30 1.53
C GLY A 21 6.35 -4.34 0.42
N TYR A 22 7.35 -5.18 0.18
CA TYR A 22 7.25 -6.30 -0.78
C TYR A 22 6.29 -7.38 -0.30
N ILE A 23 6.26 -7.69 1.01
CA ILE A 23 5.30 -8.67 1.58
C ILE A 23 3.87 -8.22 1.31
N LEU A 24 3.54 -6.95 1.56
CA LEU A 24 2.21 -6.40 1.28
C LEU A 24 1.85 -6.50 -0.20
N LEU A 25 2.81 -6.25 -1.09
CA LEU A 25 2.61 -6.33 -2.54
C LEU A 25 2.32 -7.77 -2.99
N VAL A 26 3.07 -8.75 -2.47
CA VAL A 26 2.82 -10.18 -2.74
C VAL A 26 1.44 -10.61 -2.27
N VAL A 27 1.04 -10.21 -1.06
CA VAL A 27 -0.30 -10.50 -0.53
C VAL A 27 -1.40 -9.88 -1.39
N PHE A 28 -1.20 -8.63 -1.83
CA PHE A 28 -2.16 -7.95 -2.70
C PHE A 28 -2.35 -8.67 -4.04
N ILE A 29 -1.26 -9.08 -4.68
CA ILE A 29 -1.30 -9.85 -5.93
C ILE A 29 -2.01 -11.18 -5.70
N ALA A 30 -1.63 -11.93 -4.66
CA ALA A 30 -2.23 -13.23 -4.37
C ALA A 30 -3.76 -13.13 -4.14
N VAL A 31 -4.22 -12.10 -3.44
CA VAL A 31 -5.66 -11.84 -3.23
C VAL A 31 -6.36 -11.49 -4.54
N ASN A 32 -5.75 -10.63 -5.38
CA ASN A 32 -6.33 -10.27 -6.68
C ASN A 32 -6.42 -11.46 -7.63
N ASP A 33 -5.34 -12.24 -7.73
CA ASP A 33 -5.30 -13.45 -8.55
C ASP A 33 -6.36 -14.44 -8.10
N PHE A 34 -6.48 -14.68 -6.79
CA PHE A 34 -7.51 -15.55 -6.24
C PHE A 34 -8.92 -15.08 -6.62
N LEU A 35 -9.21 -13.78 -6.49
CA LEU A 35 -10.52 -13.21 -6.83
C LEU A 35 -10.81 -13.34 -8.34
N PHE A 36 -9.80 -13.11 -9.19
CA PHE A 36 -9.93 -13.25 -10.63
C PHE A 36 -10.17 -14.69 -11.05
N PHE A 37 -9.29 -15.62 -10.65
CA PHE A 37 -9.39 -17.03 -11.05
C PHE A 37 -10.68 -17.68 -10.56
N ARG A 38 -11.12 -17.33 -9.34
CA ARG A 38 -12.41 -17.81 -8.82
C ARG A 38 -13.57 -17.40 -9.72
N GLN A 39 -13.64 -16.14 -10.13
CA GLN A 39 -14.73 -15.63 -10.97
C GLN A 39 -14.64 -16.14 -12.41
N ALA A 40 -13.43 -16.19 -12.97
CA ALA A 40 -13.18 -16.70 -14.31
C ALA A 40 -13.57 -18.19 -14.45
N TYR A 41 -13.32 -19.00 -13.41
CA TYR A 41 -13.70 -20.40 -13.39
C TYR A 41 -15.22 -20.61 -13.33
N VAL A 42 -15.93 -19.82 -12.52
CA VAL A 42 -17.39 -19.94 -12.34
C VAL A 42 -18.17 -19.41 -13.55
N MET A 43 -17.73 -18.30 -14.13
CA MET A 43 -18.43 -17.69 -15.28
C MET A 43 -18.03 -18.29 -16.62
N HIS A 44 -17.02 -19.18 -16.65
CA HIS A 44 -16.41 -19.71 -17.88
C HIS A 44 -16.01 -18.62 -18.90
N ALA A 45 -15.72 -17.42 -18.40
CA ALA A 45 -15.43 -16.25 -19.20
C ALA A 45 -14.27 -15.47 -18.57
N ALA A 46 -13.29 -15.11 -19.38
CA ALA A 46 -12.13 -14.31 -18.97
C ALA A 46 -12.51 -12.82 -18.90
N SER A 47 -13.36 -12.46 -17.91
CA SER A 47 -13.76 -11.07 -17.69
C SER A 47 -13.15 -10.54 -16.38
N MET A 48 -12.58 -9.33 -16.43
CA MET A 48 -12.02 -8.66 -15.24
C MET A 48 -13.07 -7.89 -14.45
N ARG A 49 -14.27 -7.69 -14.99
CA ARG A 49 -15.37 -6.93 -14.35
C ARG A 49 -15.72 -7.42 -12.94
N PRO A 50 -15.96 -8.74 -12.71
CA PRO A 50 -16.30 -9.24 -11.38
C PRO A 50 -15.20 -9.04 -10.34
N MET A 51 -13.93 -9.05 -10.78
CA MET A 51 -12.78 -8.76 -9.91
C MET A 51 -12.73 -7.26 -9.57
N LEU A 52 -12.94 -6.40 -10.57
CA LEU A 52 -12.95 -4.94 -10.39
C LEU A 52 -14.08 -4.47 -9.48
N ASP A 53 -15.24 -5.12 -9.48
CA ASP A 53 -16.35 -4.79 -8.58
C ASP A 53 -16.01 -5.06 -7.09
N LEU A 54 -15.15 -6.05 -6.83
CA LEU A 54 -14.66 -6.39 -5.49
C LEU A 54 -13.41 -5.60 -5.09
N LEU A 55 -12.70 -5.01 -6.06
CA LEU A 55 -11.45 -4.30 -5.83
C LEU A 55 -11.57 -3.10 -4.85
N PRO A 56 -12.63 -2.27 -4.87
CA PRO A 56 -12.81 -1.20 -3.87
C PRO A 56 -12.87 -1.73 -2.44
N TRP A 57 -13.50 -2.89 -2.23
CA TRP A 57 -13.58 -3.53 -0.91
C TRP A 57 -12.21 -4.01 -0.44
N VAL A 58 -11.41 -4.57 -1.34
CA VAL A 58 -10.02 -4.94 -1.04
C VAL A 58 -9.20 -3.69 -0.69
N PHE A 59 -9.32 -2.61 -1.46
CA PHE A 59 -8.61 -1.37 -1.19
C PHE A 59 -9.01 -0.69 0.12
N LEU A 60 -10.27 -0.84 0.56
CA LEU A 60 -10.71 -0.32 1.85
C LEU A 60 -9.84 -0.83 3.01
N PHE A 61 -9.40 -2.09 2.96
CA PHE A 61 -8.51 -2.68 3.97
C PHE A 61 -7.03 -2.53 3.61
N PHE A 62 -6.70 -2.69 2.33
CA PHE A 62 -5.32 -2.70 1.87
C PHE A 62 -4.67 -1.31 1.95
N VAL A 63 -5.38 -0.25 1.57
CA VAL A 63 -4.82 1.11 1.58
C VAL A 63 -4.44 1.55 3.00
N PRO A 64 -5.30 1.43 4.03
CA PRO A 64 -4.90 1.72 5.41
C PRO A 64 -3.76 0.83 5.90
N ALA A 65 -3.76 -0.47 5.55
CA ALA A 65 -2.69 -1.37 5.96
C ALA A 65 -1.31 -0.95 5.42
N VAL A 66 -1.27 -0.44 4.19
CA VAL A 66 -0.02 0.06 3.57
C VAL A 66 0.37 1.43 4.13
N THR A 67 -0.58 2.36 4.27
CA THR A 67 -0.28 3.75 4.65
C THR A 67 -0.07 3.95 6.15
N MET A 68 -0.84 3.26 7.01
CA MET A 68 -0.74 3.41 8.46
C MET A 68 0.58 2.88 9.01
N ARG A 69 1.27 1.99 8.29
CA ARG A 69 2.56 1.48 8.74
C ARG A 69 3.60 2.58 8.88
N ALA A 70 3.72 3.48 7.90
CA ALA A 70 4.69 4.57 7.94
C ALA A 70 4.45 5.49 9.15
N LEU A 71 3.19 5.90 9.37
CA LEU A 71 2.83 6.71 10.54
C LEU A 71 2.97 5.95 11.87
N ALA A 72 2.60 4.66 11.91
CA ALA A 72 2.61 3.87 13.14
C ALA A 72 4.03 3.50 13.57
N GLU A 73 4.93 3.22 12.63
CA GLU A 73 6.35 3.00 12.93
C GLU A 73 6.96 4.25 13.55
N GLU A 74 6.76 5.43 12.94
CA GLU A 74 7.30 6.69 13.48
C GLU A 74 6.68 7.13 14.81
N SER A 75 5.37 6.91 14.98
CA SER A 75 4.68 7.20 16.25
C SER A 75 5.15 6.26 17.37
N ARG A 76 5.47 5.00 17.04
CA ARG A 76 5.92 4.00 18.02
C ARG A 76 7.39 4.21 18.43
N SER A 77 8.25 4.65 17.52
CA SER A 77 9.67 4.90 17.79
C SER A 77 9.94 6.26 18.45
N GLY A 78 8.92 7.12 18.58
CA GLY A 78 9.08 8.47 19.13
C GLY A 78 9.90 9.41 18.23
N THR A 79 10.26 8.97 17.02
CA THR A 79 11.03 9.77 16.06
C THR A 79 10.19 10.80 15.33
N LEU A 80 8.86 10.79 15.52
CA LEU A 80 7.95 11.79 14.94
C LEU A 80 8.40 13.22 15.26
N GLU A 81 8.82 13.47 16.51
CA GLU A 81 9.33 14.79 16.94
C GLU A 81 10.63 15.17 16.24
N VAL A 82 11.51 14.20 15.99
CA VAL A 82 12.79 14.41 15.29
C VAL A 82 12.56 14.69 13.81
N VAL A 83 11.64 13.98 13.17
CA VAL A 83 11.28 14.19 11.75
C VAL A 83 10.65 15.57 11.57
N LEU A 84 9.79 15.99 12.50
CA LEU A 84 9.17 17.32 12.49
C LEU A 84 10.17 18.45 12.76
N ALA A 85 11.20 18.20 13.57
CA ALA A 85 12.23 19.19 13.91
C ALA A 85 13.37 19.25 12.86
N GLN A 86 13.47 18.29 11.93
CA GLN A 86 14.54 18.27 10.94
C GLN A 86 14.34 19.36 9.87
N PRO A 87 15.41 20.13 9.54
CA PRO A 87 15.34 21.09 8.44
C PRO A 87 15.17 20.35 7.12
N ILE A 88 14.16 20.76 6.36
CA ILE A 88 13.87 20.20 5.04
C ILE A 88 14.76 20.91 4.02
N ASN A 89 15.84 20.25 3.59
CA ASN A 89 16.68 20.70 2.48
C ASN A 89 16.12 20.25 1.13
#